data_AF-A0A183AS20-F1
#
_entry.id   AF-A0A183AS20-F1
#
_cell.length_a   1.000
_cell.length_b   1.000
_cell.length_c   1.000
_cell.angle_alpha   90.00
_cell.angle_beta   90.00
_cell.angle_gamma   90.00
#
_symmetry.space_group_name_H-M   'P 1'
#
loop_
_entity.id
_entity.type
_entity.pdbx_description
1 polymer ?
#
loop_
_entity_poly.entity_id
_entity_poly.type
_entity_poly.pdbx_seq_one_letter_code
_entity_poly.pdbx_strand_id
1 'polypeptide(L)'
;MIPSVKERQRGAYDFKTFYEGVCALHNVAPLQSITCHLAEGILDVNVDRIRASDWDPIFKSLRINKNLNFVAFRSFINANDESGSSFTAYRRPTPSLLASATVKRSLCRALRSTLRLSSALTLLELQNIPISVAEVIVLCEVSSRCHCIQL
;
A
#
# COMPACT_ATOMS: atom_id res chain seq x y z
N MET A 1 6.86 -10.56 -19.42
CA MET A 1 6.26 -11.89 -19.19
C MET A 1 4.99 -11.69 -18.36
N ILE A 2 3.86 -12.23 -18.79
CA ILE A 2 2.59 -12.15 -18.04
C ILE A 2 2.58 -13.34 -17.07
N PRO A 3 2.48 -13.15 -15.74
CA PRO A 3 2.49 -14.26 -14.79
C PRO A 3 1.32 -15.21 -15.06
N SER A 4 1.58 -16.51 -14.97
CA SER A 4 0.61 -17.56 -15.25
C SER A 4 -0.55 -17.52 -14.25
N VAL A 5 -1.70 -18.10 -14.63
CA VAL A 5 -2.88 -18.17 -13.76
C VAL A 5 -2.56 -18.89 -12.43
N LYS A 6 -1.69 -19.91 -12.46
CA LYS A 6 -1.26 -20.66 -11.27
C LYS A 6 -0.39 -19.82 -10.34
N GLU A 7 0.51 -19.01 -10.87
CA GLU A 7 1.35 -18.10 -10.08
C GLU A 7 0.50 -17.00 -9.42
N ARG A 8 -0.52 -16.48 -10.12
CA ARG A 8 -1.47 -15.52 -9.54
C ARG A 8 -2.31 -16.15 -8.43
N GLN A 9 -2.73 -17.42 -8.60
CA GLN A 9 -3.49 -18.12 -7.57
C GLN A 9 -2.65 -18.42 -6.32
N ARG A 10 -1.38 -18.84 -6.47
CA ARG A 10 -0.47 -18.99 -5.33
C ARG A 10 -0.12 -17.64 -4.69
N GLY A 11 0.17 -16.63 -5.52
CA GLY A 11 0.48 -15.27 -5.08
C GLY A 11 -0.66 -14.58 -4.33
N ALA A 12 -1.91 -14.99 -4.58
CA ALA A 12 -3.05 -14.54 -3.81
C ALA A 12 -2.96 -14.91 -2.32
N TYR A 13 -2.31 -16.04 -1.99
CA TYR A 13 -2.10 -16.51 -0.62
C TYR A 13 -0.70 -16.22 -0.10
N ASP A 14 0.28 -16.09 -1.00
CA ASP A 14 1.68 -15.74 -0.70
C ASP A 14 2.04 -14.40 -1.34
N PHE A 15 1.77 -13.30 -0.61
CA PHE A 15 2.03 -11.94 -1.07
C PHE A 15 3.51 -11.73 -1.39
N LYS A 16 4.41 -12.27 -0.55
CA LYS A 16 5.84 -11.99 -0.63
C LYS A 16 6.42 -12.51 -1.94
N THR A 17 6.19 -13.79 -2.23
CA THR A 17 6.71 -14.44 -3.45
C THR A 17 6.18 -13.77 -4.71
N PHE A 18 4.91 -13.37 -4.73
CA PHE A 18 4.35 -12.65 -5.88
C PHE A 18 4.91 -11.25 -6.02
N TYR A 19 5.04 -10.51 -4.93
CA TYR A 19 5.63 -9.18 -4.93
C TYR A 19 7.07 -9.20 -5.43
N GLU A 20 7.91 -10.12 -4.92
CA GLU A 20 9.29 -10.31 -5.39
C GLU A 20 9.33 -10.65 -6.89
N GLY A 21 8.43 -11.50 -7.37
CA GLY A 21 8.31 -11.82 -8.79
C GLY A 21 7.93 -10.62 -9.65
N VAL A 22 6.98 -9.79 -9.19
CA VAL A 22 6.58 -8.57 -9.90
C VAL A 22 7.70 -7.53 -9.87
N CYS A 23 8.40 -7.37 -8.75
CA CYS A 23 9.59 -6.52 -8.63
C CYS A 23 10.66 -6.92 -9.66
N ALA A 24 10.97 -8.22 -9.77
CA ALA A 24 11.90 -8.74 -10.77
C ALA A 24 11.46 -8.42 -12.20
N LEU A 25 10.16 -8.54 -12.52
CA LEU A 25 9.63 -8.20 -13.84
C LEU A 25 9.75 -6.71 -14.19
N HIS A 26 9.79 -5.83 -13.19
CA HIS A 26 9.92 -4.39 -13.36
C HIS A 26 11.35 -3.87 -13.18
N ASN A 27 12.33 -4.75 -12.98
CA ASN A 27 13.71 -4.39 -12.64
C ASN A 27 13.81 -3.48 -11.40
N VAL A 28 12.96 -3.74 -10.40
CA VAL A 28 12.95 -3.04 -9.11
C VAL A 28 13.33 -4.03 -8.01
N ALA A 29 14.07 -3.57 -7.01
CA ALA A 29 14.40 -4.40 -5.84
C ALA A 29 13.22 -4.44 -4.84
N PRO A 30 12.86 -5.61 -4.27
CA PRO A 30 11.82 -5.71 -3.26
C PRO A 30 12.21 -4.92 -2.00
N LEU A 31 11.35 -3.99 -1.60
CA LEU A 31 11.55 -3.18 -0.41
C LEU A 31 11.37 -3.99 0.87
N GLN A 32 12.38 -4.01 1.73
CA GLN A 32 12.33 -4.71 3.01
C GLN A 32 11.19 -4.21 3.92
N SER A 33 10.90 -2.90 3.87
CA SER A 33 9.79 -2.29 4.61
C SER A 33 8.43 -2.85 4.23
N ILE A 34 8.31 -3.49 3.07
CA ILE A 34 7.08 -4.11 2.59
C ILE A 34 7.06 -5.59 2.94
N THR A 35 8.23 -6.25 2.97
CA THR A 35 8.32 -7.69 3.20
C THR A 35 8.45 -8.09 4.67
N CYS A 36 8.74 -7.16 5.57
CA CYS A 36 9.13 -7.48 6.96
C CYS A 36 8.01 -8.08 7.81
N HIS A 37 6.76 -7.64 7.65
CA HIS A 37 5.63 -8.12 8.47
C HIS A 37 4.63 -9.01 7.72
N LEU A 38 4.95 -9.40 6.48
CA LEU A 38 4.04 -10.21 5.66
C LEU A 38 3.77 -11.60 6.24
N ALA A 39 4.73 -12.16 6.99
CA ALA A 39 4.54 -13.46 7.66
C ALA A 39 3.43 -13.41 8.73
N GLU A 40 3.19 -12.23 9.31
CA GLU A 40 2.13 -11.96 10.28
C GLU A 40 0.81 -11.57 9.59
N GLY A 41 0.79 -11.51 8.25
CA GLY A 41 -0.35 -11.01 7.47
C GLY A 41 -0.50 -9.49 7.54
N ILE A 42 0.57 -8.78 7.87
CA ILE A 42 0.58 -7.33 8.07
C ILE A 42 1.36 -6.67 6.95
N LEU A 43 0.74 -5.69 6.30
CA LEU A 43 1.39 -4.81 5.34
C LEU A 43 1.36 -3.38 5.89
N ASP A 44 2.50 -2.89 6.35
CA ASP A 44 2.65 -1.51 6.84
C ASP A 44 3.59 -0.73 5.91
N VAL A 45 3.03 0.24 5.20
CA VAL A 45 3.75 0.98 4.17
C VAL A 45 3.88 2.44 4.58
N ASN A 46 5.12 2.86 4.84
CA ASN A 46 5.48 4.27 4.90
C ASN A 46 5.52 4.84 3.47
N VAL A 47 4.50 5.60 3.10
CA VAL A 47 4.32 6.12 1.73
C VAL A 47 5.35 7.17 1.32
N ASP A 48 6.02 7.78 2.29
CA ASP A 48 7.05 8.82 2.05
C ASP A 48 8.36 8.22 1.55
N ARG A 49 8.59 6.94 1.85
CA ARG A 49 9.83 6.23 1.49
C ARG A 49 9.73 5.46 0.16
N ILE A 50 8.57 5.49 -0.49
CA ILE A 50 8.31 4.74 -1.73
C ILE A 50 8.60 5.61 -2.95
N ARG A 51 9.43 5.10 -3.86
CA ARG A 51 9.73 5.78 -5.13
C ARG A 51 8.59 5.55 -6.13
N ALA A 52 8.51 6.42 -7.13
CA ALA A 52 7.48 6.33 -8.17
C ALA A 52 7.43 4.96 -8.87
N SER A 53 8.60 4.36 -9.13
CA SER A 53 8.75 3.03 -9.76
C SER A 53 8.20 1.88 -8.91
N ASP A 54 8.23 2.03 -7.59
CA ASP A 54 8.00 0.93 -6.67
C ASP A 54 6.49 0.74 -6.40
N TRP A 55 5.67 1.74 -6.73
CA TRP A 55 4.21 1.68 -6.54
C TRP A 55 3.51 0.62 -7.39
N ASP A 56 3.93 0.42 -8.64
CA ASP A 56 3.25 -0.52 -9.54
C ASP A 56 3.35 -1.97 -9.04
N PRO A 57 4.53 -2.50 -8.64
CA PRO A 57 4.64 -3.79 -7.98
C PRO A 57 3.78 -3.94 -6.73
N ILE A 58 3.71 -2.91 -5.90
CA ILE A 58 2.89 -2.90 -4.67
C ILE A 58 1.41 -3.05 -5.03
N PHE A 59 0.90 -2.20 -5.93
CA PHE A 59 -0.51 -2.23 -6.32
C PHE A 59 -0.91 -3.53 -7.01
N LYS A 60 -0.05 -4.09 -7.86
CA LYS A 60 -0.32 -5.37 -8.53
C LYS A 60 -0.43 -6.52 -7.53
N SER A 61 0.46 -6.54 -6.53
CA SER A 61 0.48 -7.58 -5.51
C SER A 61 -0.70 -7.46 -4.56
N LEU A 62 -1.04 -6.23 -4.15
CA LEU A 62 -2.18 -5.95 -3.30
C LEU A 62 -3.51 -6.36 -3.95
N ARG A 63 -3.69 -6.06 -5.24
CA ARG A 63 -4.93 -6.35 -5.99
C ARG A 63 -5.33 -7.81 -6.02
N ILE A 64 -4.38 -8.73 -5.94
CA ILE A 64 -4.66 -10.17 -6.02
C ILE A 64 -4.64 -10.85 -4.66
N ASN A 65 -4.20 -10.15 -3.61
CA ASN A 65 -3.99 -10.73 -2.30
C ASN A 65 -5.33 -11.05 -1.58
N LYS A 66 -5.33 -12.16 -0.86
CA LYS A 66 -6.48 -12.71 -0.12
C LYS A 66 -6.16 -13.11 1.33
N ASN A 67 -4.94 -12.84 1.79
CA ASN A 67 -4.41 -13.39 3.04
C ASN A 67 -3.85 -12.32 4.00
N LEU A 68 -3.78 -11.06 3.58
CA LEU A 68 -3.43 -9.96 4.49
C LEU A 68 -4.59 -9.71 5.46
N ASN A 69 -4.25 -9.61 6.73
CA ASN A 69 -5.14 -9.30 7.85
C ASN A 69 -5.17 -7.79 8.10
N PHE A 70 -4.00 -7.16 8.05
CA PHE A 70 -3.81 -5.75 8.34
C PHE A 70 -3.10 -5.06 7.18
N VAL A 71 -3.67 -3.96 6.71
CA VAL A 71 -3.04 -3.12 5.68
C VAL A 71 -3.04 -1.68 6.17
N ALA A 72 -1.85 -1.11 6.33
CA ALA A 72 -1.66 0.30 6.67
C ALA A 72 -0.84 1.01 5.60
N PHE A 73 -1.30 2.20 5.23
CA PHE A 73 -0.50 3.16 4.48
C PHE A 73 -0.43 4.44 5.31
N ARG A 74 0.80 4.84 5.69
CA ARG A 74 1.04 5.97 6.60
C ARG A 74 2.01 6.97 5.98
N SER A 75 1.63 8.24 6.08
CA SER A 75 2.49 9.39 5.78
C SER A 75 2.93 10.06 7.09
N PHE A 76 4.22 10.29 7.24
CA PHE A 76 4.86 10.90 8.41
C PHE A 76 5.47 12.27 8.09
N ILE A 77 5.31 12.79 6.88
CA ILE A 77 5.92 14.07 6.47
C ILE A 77 5.42 15.28 7.26
N ASN A 78 4.28 15.20 7.93
CA ASN A 78 3.73 16.30 8.72
C ASN A 78 3.93 16.16 10.24
N ALA A 79 4.60 15.12 10.74
CA ALA A 79 4.69 14.87 12.19
C ALA A 79 5.86 15.58 12.90
N ASN A 80 6.75 16.27 12.18
CA ASN A 80 8.00 16.78 12.75
C ASN A 80 8.18 18.31 12.69
N ASP A 81 7.15 19.07 12.29
CA ASP A 81 7.24 20.55 12.29
C ASP A 81 6.95 21.18 13.67
N GLU A 82 6.61 20.37 14.68
CA GLU A 82 6.37 20.81 16.07
C GLU A 82 7.60 20.57 16.98
N SER A 83 8.80 20.38 16.41
CA SER A 83 10.03 20.31 17.21
C SER A 83 11.12 21.16 16.57
N GLY A 84 11.26 22.38 17.10
CA GLY A 84 12.25 23.37 16.68
C GLY A 84 13.69 22.89 16.86
N SER A 85 14.19 22.12 15.88
CA SER A 85 15.62 21.88 15.72
C SER A 85 16.00 22.09 14.26
N SER A 86 16.44 23.32 14.01
CA SER A 86 17.22 23.73 12.86
C SER A 86 18.37 22.77 12.62
N PHE A 87 18.29 21.84 11.66
CA PHE A 87 19.43 21.40 10.85
C PHE A 87 18.92 20.67 9.60
N THR A 88 19.10 21.32 8.45
CA THR A 88 18.97 20.75 7.09
C THR A 88 17.54 20.52 6.57
N ALA A 89 16.91 21.63 6.18
CA ALA A 89 15.83 21.66 5.19
C ALA A 89 16.34 21.21 3.79
N TYR A 90 16.90 20.01 3.68
CA TYR A 90 16.93 19.31 2.41
C TYR A 90 15.47 19.08 2.05
N ARG A 91 14.99 19.84 1.06
CA ARG A 91 13.70 19.67 0.39
C ARG A 91 13.38 18.18 0.29
N ARG A 92 12.63 17.63 1.23
CA ARG A 92 12.14 16.27 1.09
C ARG A 92 11.24 16.30 -0.14
N PRO A 93 11.50 15.48 -1.17
CA PRO A 93 10.61 15.41 -2.32
C PRO A 93 9.23 15.13 -1.78
N THR A 94 8.22 15.89 -2.23
CA THR A 94 6.82 15.53 -1.96
C THR A 94 6.67 14.05 -2.31
N PRO A 95 6.16 13.20 -1.39
CA PRO A 95 6.02 11.79 -1.64
C PRO A 95 5.35 11.57 -2.97
N SER A 96 5.87 10.64 -3.74
CA SER A 96 5.36 10.34 -5.08
C SER A 96 3.86 10.02 -5.06
N LEU A 97 3.33 9.48 -3.95
CA LEU A 97 1.90 9.30 -3.70
C LEU A 97 1.16 10.63 -3.47
N LEU A 98 1.67 11.51 -2.60
CA LEU A 98 1.05 12.79 -2.27
C LEU A 98 0.99 13.71 -3.51
N ALA A 99 2.04 13.69 -4.32
CA ALA A 99 2.15 14.47 -5.54
C ALA A 99 1.23 13.99 -6.67
N SER A 100 0.89 12.70 -6.72
CA SER A 100 0.22 12.10 -7.89
C SER A 100 -1.19 11.58 -7.61
N ALA A 101 -2.19 12.25 -8.19
CA ALA A 101 -3.57 11.80 -8.15
C ALA A 101 -3.79 10.41 -8.77
N THR A 102 -2.95 10.02 -9.75
CA THR A 102 -3.06 8.70 -10.39
C THR A 102 -2.59 7.58 -9.47
N VAL A 103 -1.55 7.82 -8.68
CA VAL A 103 -1.04 6.86 -7.69
C VAL A 103 -2.06 6.70 -6.56
N LYS A 104 -2.65 7.79 -6.05
CA LYS A 104 -3.73 7.75 -5.06
C LYS A 104 -4.94 6.95 -5.54
N ARG A 105 -5.41 7.20 -6.76
CA ARG A 105 -6.53 6.44 -7.34
C ARG A 105 -6.18 4.97 -7.55
N SER A 106 -4.93 4.66 -7.94
CA SER A 106 -4.46 3.29 -8.09
C SER A 106 -4.41 2.55 -6.75
N LEU A 107 -4.01 3.23 -5.67
CA LEU A 107 -4.08 2.73 -4.30
C LEU A 107 -5.52 2.41 -3.89
N CYS A 108 -6.46 3.34 -4.04
CA CYS A 108 -7.86 3.12 -3.72
C CYS A 108 -8.45 1.93 -4.50
N ARG A 109 -8.15 1.83 -5.80
CA ARG A 109 -8.56 0.68 -6.63
C ARG A 109 -7.94 -0.62 -6.15
N ALA A 110 -6.67 -0.61 -5.76
CA ALA A 110 -5.99 -1.79 -5.26
C ALA A 110 -6.62 -2.25 -3.94
N LEU A 111 -6.79 -1.34 -2.97
CA LEU A 111 -7.44 -1.60 -1.69
C LEU A 111 -8.86 -2.14 -1.88
N ARG A 112 -9.65 -1.55 -2.78
CA ARG A 112 -10.99 -2.04 -3.11
C ARG A 112 -10.97 -3.47 -3.65
N SER A 113 -10.01 -3.82 -4.49
CA SER A 113 -9.85 -5.20 -4.97
C SER A 113 -9.49 -6.15 -3.84
N THR A 114 -8.57 -5.76 -2.97
CA THR A 114 -8.16 -6.57 -1.80
C THR A 114 -9.33 -6.77 -0.83
N LEU A 115 -10.08 -5.72 -0.50
CA LEU A 115 -11.28 -5.79 0.36
C LEU A 115 -12.37 -6.71 -0.21
N ARG A 116 -12.50 -6.76 -1.55
CA ARG A 116 -13.48 -7.65 -2.21
C ARG A 116 -13.05 -9.11 -2.25
N LEU A 117 -11.74 -9.36 -2.29
CA LEU A 117 -11.18 -10.69 -2.50
C LEU A 117 -10.71 -11.38 -1.21
N SER A 118 -10.23 -10.58 -0.25
CA SER A 118 -9.72 -11.04 1.05
C SER A 118 -10.86 -11.00 2.06
N SER A 119 -11.31 -12.16 2.52
CA SER A 119 -12.17 -12.26 3.70
C SER A 119 -11.39 -12.19 5.01
N ALA A 120 -10.06 -12.21 4.95
CA ALA A 120 -9.16 -12.21 6.11
C ALA A 120 -8.80 -10.79 6.59
N LEU A 121 -9.00 -9.77 5.74
CA LEU A 121 -8.67 -8.40 6.10
C LEU A 121 -9.60 -7.92 7.23
N THR A 122 -9.03 -7.56 8.38
CA THR A 122 -9.75 -7.08 9.55
C THR A 122 -9.63 -5.57 9.71
N LEU A 123 -8.48 -5.00 9.32
CA LEU A 123 -8.17 -3.60 9.57
C LEU A 123 -7.44 -2.95 8.38
N LEU A 124 -7.96 -1.79 7.98
CA LEU A 124 -7.37 -0.91 6.99
C LEU A 124 -7.08 0.45 7.64
N GLU A 125 -5.81 0.84 7.67
CA GLU A 125 -5.37 2.11 8.24
C GLU A 125 -4.79 3.03 7.15
N LEU A 126 -5.32 4.25 7.07
CA LEU A 126 -4.86 5.26 6.12
C LEU A 126 -4.52 6.53 6.91
N GLN A 127 -3.25 6.73 7.18
CA GLN A 127 -2.79 7.85 8.01
C GLN A 127 -2.14 8.96 7.19
N ASN A 128 -2.62 10.20 7.34
CA ASN A 128 -2.11 11.40 6.68
C ASN A 128 -2.04 11.29 5.13
N ILE A 129 -2.97 10.55 4.52
CA ILE A 129 -3.06 10.42 3.06
C ILE A 129 -4.20 11.30 2.53
N PRO A 130 -3.95 12.23 1.59
CA PRO A 130 -4.95 13.12 1.02
C PRO A 130 -5.79 12.38 -0.03
N ILE A 131 -6.68 11.52 0.46
CA ILE A 131 -7.67 10.79 -0.32
C ILE A 131 -8.96 11.59 -0.34
N SER A 132 -9.62 11.64 -1.49
CA SER A 132 -10.93 12.30 -1.62
C SER A 132 -11.99 11.54 -0.82
N VAL A 133 -12.86 12.26 -0.12
CA VAL A 133 -13.96 11.70 0.70
C VAL A 133 -14.80 10.70 -0.10
N ALA A 134 -15.06 10.95 -1.38
CA ALA A 134 -15.80 10.02 -2.24
C ALA A 134 -15.13 8.64 -2.38
N GLU A 135 -13.80 8.59 -2.50
CA GLU A 135 -13.06 7.32 -2.59
C GLU A 135 -13.08 6.58 -1.24
N VAL A 136 -13.03 7.32 -0.13
CA VAL A 136 -13.15 6.75 1.22
C VAL A 136 -14.52 6.13 1.44
N ILE A 137 -15.60 6.81 1.04
CA ILE A 137 -16.96 6.27 1.12
C ILE A 137 -17.07 4.96 0.33
N VAL A 138 -16.53 4.92 -0.89
CA VAL A 138 -16.54 3.71 -1.72
C VAL A 138 -15.73 2.57 -1.08
N LEU A 139 -14.61 2.88 -0.41
CA LEU A 139 -13.83 1.88 0.33
C LEU A 139 -14.61 1.35 1.54
N CYS A 140 -15.24 2.23 2.31
CA CYS A 140 -16.06 1.87 3.48
C CYS A 140 -17.29 1.05 3.09
N GLU A 141 -17.98 1.37 2.00
CA GLU A 141 -19.16 0.64 1.52
C GLU A 141 -18.82 -0.82 1.19
N VAL A 142 -17.64 -1.05 0.59
CA VAL A 142 -17.13 -2.38 0.28
C VAL A 142 -16.67 -3.11 1.55
N SER A 143 -16.33 -2.37 2.59
CA SER A 143 -15.75 -2.82 3.85
C SER A 143 -16.79 -3.00 4.95
N SER A 144 -17.95 -3.59 4.67
CA SER A 144 -18.97 -3.88 5.71
C SER A 144 -18.48 -4.83 6.83
N ARG A 145 -17.21 -5.29 6.76
CA ARG A 145 -16.56 -6.22 7.69
C ARG A 145 -15.19 -5.76 8.22
N CYS A 146 -14.59 -4.70 7.67
CA CYS A 146 -13.27 -4.23 8.10
C CYS A 146 -13.38 -2.83 8.71
N HIS A 147 -12.64 -2.59 9.80
CA HIS A 147 -12.54 -1.27 10.40
C HIS A 147 -11.61 -0.41 9.54
N CYS A 148 -12.17 0.58 8.87
CA CYS A 148 -11.39 1.58 8.14
C CYS A 148 -11.10 2.75 9.09
N ILE A 149 -9.84 2.91 9.48
CA ILE A 149 -9.38 3.99 10.34
C ILE A 149 -8.61 4.98 9.47
N GLN A 150 -9.11 6.22 9.38
CA GLN A 150 -8.39 7.32 8.75
C GLN A 150 -7.95 8.30 9.84
N LEU A 151 -6.64 8.46 10.00
CA LEU A 151 -5.99 9.34 10.99
C LEU A 151 -5.23 10.47 10.33
#